data_AF-A0A2W1NC84-F1
#
_entry.id   AF-A0A2W1NC84-F1
#
_cell.length_a   1.000
_cell.length_b   1.000
_cell.length_c   1.000
_cell.angle_alpha   90.00
_cell.angle_beta   90.00
_cell.angle_gamma   90.00
#
_symmetry.space_group_name_H-M   'P 1'
#
loop_
_entity.id
_entity.type
_entity.pdbx_description
1 polymer ?
#
loop_
_entity_poly.entity_id
_entity_poly.type
_entity_poly.pdbx_seq_one_letter_code
_entity_poly.pdbx_strand_id
1 'polypeptide(L)'
;MELLTPSIGTIVWSTIVFVILMLLLAKFAWKPMLKAVNDRENSISDALSLAEKTKAEMAALNAQNETLLKEARIERDQMIKEAGEAGATILAEAKDKATAAADKIVSDAHKAITNDKNAAMAEIKTHVASLSIAIAEKIVKSELTTSENQKKLANQLADEISLN
;
A
#
# COMPACT_ATOMS: atom_id res chain seq x y z
N MET A 1 61.81 80.22 55.48
CA MET A 1 60.98 79.13 54.92
C MET A 1 60.91 77.98 55.92
N GLU A 2 60.17 78.14 57.02
CA GLU A 2 59.97 77.07 58.03
C GLU A 2 58.65 76.31 57.87
N LEU A 3 57.95 76.47 56.73
CA LEU A 3 56.65 75.84 56.45
C LEU A 3 56.71 74.54 55.64
N LEU A 4 57.89 73.95 55.43
CA LEU A 4 58.07 72.80 54.53
C LEU A 4 58.66 71.54 55.17
N THR A 5 58.88 71.51 56.48
CA THR A 5 59.09 70.25 57.21
C THR A 5 57.80 69.91 57.95
N PRO A 6 57.05 68.89 57.52
CA PRO A 6 55.89 68.44 58.28
C PRO A 6 56.33 68.13 59.71
N SER A 7 55.59 68.64 60.70
CA SER A 7 55.86 68.32 62.10
C SER A 7 55.83 66.80 62.28
N ILE A 8 56.71 66.25 63.12
CA ILE A 8 56.83 64.79 63.32
C ILE A 8 55.45 64.16 63.63
N GLY A 9 54.55 64.89 64.28
CA GLY A 9 53.17 64.48 64.53
C GLY A 9 52.31 64.26 63.27
N THR A 10 52.44 65.08 62.22
CA THR A 10 51.64 64.89 60.99
C THR A 10 52.14 63.72 60.15
N ILE A 11 53.45 63.44 60.16
CA ILE A 11 54.03 62.24 59.52
C ILE A 11 53.53 60.97 60.22
N VAL A 12 53.50 60.95 61.55
CA VAL A 12 52.99 59.80 62.32
C VAL A 12 51.52 59.56 62.03
N TRP A 13 50.69 60.62 62.07
CA TRP A 13 49.25 60.48 61.82
C TRP A 13 48.93 60.10 60.36
N SER A 14 49.64 60.68 59.38
CA SER A 14 49.47 60.31 57.98
C SER A 14 49.87 58.86 57.70
N THR A 15 50.94 58.37 58.36
CA THR A 15 51.36 56.97 58.28
C THR A 15 50.30 56.04 58.88
N ILE A 16 49.73 56.39 60.04
CA ILE A 16 48.65 55.63 60.67
C ILE A 16 47.43 55.55 59.74
N VAL A 17 46.98 56.68 59.18
CA VAL A 17 45.86 56.72 58.23
C VAL A 17 46.17 55.93 56.96
N PHE A 18 47.39 56.01 56.43
CA PHE A 18 47.81 55.24 55.26
C PHE A 18 47.79 53.72 55.53
N VAL A 19 48.29 53.28 56.69
CA VAL A 19 48.26 51.87 57.09
C VAL A 19 46.81 51.39 57.28
N ILE A 20 45.96 52.19 57.93
CA ILE A 20 44.53 51.86 58.09
C ILE A 20 43.85 51.75 56.71
N LEU A 21 44.08 52.70 55.81
CA LEU A 21 43.55 52.66 54.44
C LEU A 21 44.06 51.44 53.67
N MET A 22 45.34 51.11 53.78
CA MET A 22 45.94 49.93 53.15
C MET A 22 45.27 48.64 53.67
N LEU A 23 45.05 48.50 54.97
CA LEU A 23 44.37 47.35 55.56
C LEU A 23 42.91 47.25 55.11
N LEU A 24 42.20 48.39 55.01
CA LEU A 24 40.84 48.44 54.48
C LEU A 24 40.81 48.01 53.01
N LEU A 25 41.70 48.54 52.16
CA LEU A 25 41.78 48.15 50.76
C LEU A 25 42.20 46.69 50.57
N ALA A 26 43.17 46.21 51.35
CA ALA A 26 43.58 44.81 51.32
C ALA A 26 42.43 43.86 51.66
N LYS A 27 41.58 44.21 52.63
CA LYS A 27 40.41 43.40 53.00
C LYS A 27 39.23 43.54 52.04
N PHE A 28 38.95 44.76 51.56
CA PHE A 28 37.73 45.05 50.78
C PHE A 28 37.92 44.94 49.27
N ALA A 29 39.08 45.30 48.70
CA ALA A 29 39.31 45.29 47.25
C ALA A 29 39.84 43.94 46.73
N TRP A 30 40.58 43.20 47.55
CA TRP A 30 41.18 41.93 47.13
C TRP A 30 40.15 40.83 46.84
N LYS A 31 39.13 40.72 47.70
CA LYS A 31 38.04 39.74 47.56
C LYS A 31 37.20 39.92 46.27
N PRO A 32 36.68 41.10 45.92
CA PRO A 32 35.93 41.30 44.68
C PRO A 32 36.82 41.17 43.43
N MET A 33 38.09 41.55 43.51
CA MET A 33 39.02 41.43 42.37
C MET A 33 39.29 39.96 42.02
N LEU A 34 39.62 39.12 43.00
CA LEU A 34 39.76 37.68 42.80
C LEU A 34 38.46 37.02 42.35
N LYS A 35 37.33 37.44 42.92
CA LYS A 35 36.02 36.94 42.50
C LYS A 35 35.77 37.22 41.01
N ALA A 36 36.01 38.45 40.54
CA ALA A 36 35.82 38.80 39.14
C ALA A 36 36.71 38.00 38.17
N VAL A 37 37.96 37.70 38.58
CA VAL A 37 38.86 36.85 37.78
C VAL A 37 38.37 35.41 37.75
N ASN A 38 38.00 34.85 38.91
CA ASN A 38 37.52 33.48 39.01
C ASN A 38 36.18 33.28 38.30
N ASP A 39 35.26 34.24 38.40
CA ASP A 39 33.97 34.23 37.69
C ASP A 39 34.19 34.23 36.17
N ARG A 40 35.18 35.00 35.68
CA ARG A 40 35.55 35.01 34.26
C ARG A 40 36.19 33.70 33.82
N GLU A 41 37.09 33.13 34.62
CA GLU A 41 37.73 31.85 34.34
C GLU A 41 36.68 30.72 34.26
N ASN A 42 35.79 30.64 35.25
CA ASN A 42 34.69 29.68 35.28
C ASN A 42 33.77 29.84 34.07
N SER A 43 33.36 31.08 33.75
CA SER A 43 32.50 31.34 32.59
C SER A 43 33.15 30.91 31.26
N ILE A 44 34.47 31.09 31.12
CA ILE A 44 35.20 30.67 29.91
C ILE A 44 35.29 29.14 29.86
N SER A 45 35.63 28.50 30.99
CA SER A 45 35.68 27.04 31.11
C SER A 45 34.32 26.40 30.79
N ASP A 46 33.24 26.94 31.35
CA ASP A 46 31.88 26.47 31.12
C ASP A 46 31.47 26.65 29.65
N ALA A 47 31.78 27.81 29.05
CA ALA A 47 31.50 28.06 27.64
C ALA A 47 32.28 27.11 26.71
N LEU A 48 33.55 26.83 27.01
CA LEU A 48 34.38 25.87 26.27
C LEU A 48 33.83 24.45 26.40
N SER A 49 33.52 24.00 27.62
CA SER A 49 32.95 22.68 27.87
C SER A 49 31.61 22.51 27.18
N LEU A 50 30.75 23.52 27.23
CA LEU A 50 29.47 23.51 26.52
C LEU A 50 29.67 23.43 25.02
N ALA A 51 30.59 24.21 24.44
CA ALA A 51 30.89 24.17 23.02
C ALA A 51 31.40 22.80 22.56
N GLU A 52 32.29 22.17 23.34
CA GLU A 52 32.77 20.82 23.06
C GLU A 52 31.65 19.79 23.12
N LYS A 53 30.82 19.86 24.16
CA LYS A 53 29.66 18.98 24.32
C LYS A 53 28.67 19.13 23.16
N THR A 54 28.31 20.36 22.81
CA THR A 54 27.41 20.65 21.68
C THR A 54 28.01 20.15 20.37
N LYS A 55 29.33 20.32 20.15
CA LYS A 55 29.99 19.79 18.95
C LYS A 55 29.93 18.26 18.88
N ALA A 56 30.14 17.58 20.01
CA ALA A 56 30.02 16.12 20.09
C ALA A 56 28.59 15.65 19.86
N GLU A 57 27.60 16.32 20.44
CA GLU A 57 26.17 16.04 20.23
C GLU A 57 25.76 16.27 18.77
N MET A 58 26.21 17.35 18.14
CA MET A 58 25.98 17.62 16.72
C MET A 58 26.59 16.53 15.82
N ALA A 59 27.82 16.09 16.13
CA ALA A 59 28.45 15.00 15.38
C ALA A 59 27.68 13.67 15.54
N ALA A 60 27.23 13.36 16.76
CA ALA A 60 26.42 12.18 17.03
C ALA A 60 25.06 12.25 16.31
N LEU A 61 24.40 13.41 16.32
CA LEU A 61 23.13 13.63 15.64
C LEU A 61 23.28 13.51 14.13
N ASN A 62 24.37 14.01 13.55
CA ASN A 62 24.65 13.84 12.12
C ASN A 62 24.86 12.37 11.76
N ALA A 63 25.65 11.63 12.53
CA ALA A 63 25.86 10.19 12.32
C ALA A 63 24.55 9.39 12.44
N GLN A 64 23.69 9.73 13.40
CA GLN A 64 22.36 9.13 13.55
C GLN A 64 21.47 9.45 12.36
N ASN A 65 21.45 10.71 11.88
CA ASN A 65 20.69 11.09 10.69
C ASN A 65 21.17 10.35 9.44
N GLU A 66 22.47 10.22 9.23
CA GLU A 66 23.02 9.46 8.11
C GLU A 66 22.60 7.99 8.17
N THR A 67 22.62 7.40 9.37
CA THR A 67 22.17 6.02 9.60
C THR A 67 20.67 5.89 9.30
N LEU A 68 19.85 6.78 9.84
CA LEU A 68 18.40 6.80 9.62
C LEU A 68 18.05 6.98 8.13
N LEU A 69 18.77 7.87 7.42
CA LEU A 69 18.59 8.06 5.98
C LEU A 69 18.96 6.81 5.18
N LYS A 70 19.99 6.08 5.61
CA LYS A 70 20.39 4.81 4.98
C LYS A 70 19.33 3.73 5.23
N GLU A 71 18.85 3.60 6.45
CA GLU A 71 17.77 2.66 6.82
C GLU A 71 16.49 2.96 6.05
N ALA A 72 16.07 4.22 6.00
CA ALA A 72 14.90 4.66 5.24
C ALA A 72 15.02 4.34 3.74
N ARG A 73 16.23 4.43 3.15
CA ARG A 73 16.47 4.04 1.75
C ARG A 73 16.35 2.53 1.56
N ILE A 74 16.90 1.73 2.48
CA ILE A 74 16.80 0.27 2.45
C ILE A 74 15.33 -0.16 2.56
N GLU A 75 14.61 0.40 3.52
CA GLU A 75 13.19 0.11 3.72
C GLU A 75 12.35 0.51 2.51
N ARG A 76 12.61 1.69 1.93
CA ARG A 76 11.98 2.12 0.68
C ARG A 76 12.24 1.13 -0.46
N ASP A 77 13.50 0.72 -0.65
CA ASP A 77 13.86 -0.19 -1.73
C ASP A 77 13.22 -1.57 -1.55
N GLN A 78 13.13 -2.03 -0.29
CA GLN A 78 12.39 -3.23 0.06
C GLN A 78 10.90 -3.10 -0.25
N MET A 79 10.26 -1.99 0.15
CA MET A 79 8.85 -1.72 -0.12
C MET A 79 8.55 -1.67 -1.62
N ILE A 80 9.42 -1.04 -2.42
CA ILE A 80 9.28 -0.99 -3.88
C ILE A 80 9.39 -2.40 -4.49
N LYS A 81 10.34 -3.20 -4.00
CA LYS A 81 10.52 -4.59 -4.45
C LYS A 81 9.28 -5.44 -4.11
N GLU A 82 8.81 -5.38 -2.88
CA GLU A 82 7.62 -6.11 -2.42
C GLU A 82 6.37 -5.69 -3.22
N ALA A 83 6.20 -4.40 -3.48
CA ALA A 83 5.11 -3.90 -4.32
C ALA A 83 5.21 -4.42 -5.77
N GLY A 84 6.43 -4.50 -6.33
CA GLY A 84 6.66 -5.06 -7.66
C GLY A 84 6.33 -6.55 -7.73
N GLU A 85 6.75 -7.33 -6.74
CA GLU A 85 6.46 -8.78 -6.64
C GLU A 85 4.97 -9.05 -6.43
N ALA A 86 4.31 -8.27 -5.56
CA ALA A 86 2.87 -8.34 -5.36
C ALA A 86 2.10 -7.99 -6.64
N GLY A 87 2.51 -6.93 -7.34
CA GLY A 87 1.93 -6.53 -8.62
C GLY A 87 2.06 -7.61 -9.69
N ALA A 88 3.24 -8.23 -9.81
CA ALA A 88 3.47 -9.34 -10.73
C ALA A 88 2.59 -10.55 -10.39
N THR A 89 2.45 -10.87 -9.10
CA THR A 89 1.59 -11.96 -8.62
C THR A 89 0.12 -11.71 -8.94
N ILE A 90 -0.39 -10.50 -8.67
CA ILE A 90 -1.76 -10.11 -9.00
C ILE A 90 -2.02 -10.22 -10.51
N LEU A 91 -1.06 -9.78 -11.34
CA LEU A 91 -1.20 -9.88 -12.79
C LEU A 91 -1.22 -11.34 -13.27
N ALA A 92 -0.37 -12.20 -12.70
CA ALA A 92 -0.36 -13.63 -13.00
C ALA A 92 -1.69 -14.28 -12.62
N GLU A 93 -2.17 -14.06 -11.38
CA GLU A 93 -3.46 -14.58 -10.93
C GLU A 93 -4.64 -14.07 -11.77
N ALA A 94 -4.64 -12.79 -12.13
CA ALA A 94 -5.67 -12.20 -12.97
C ALA A 94 -5.69 -12.84 -14.36
N LYS A 95 -4.50 -13.09 -14.94
CA LYS A 95 -4.36 -13.78 -16.22
C LYS A 95 -4.88 -15.22 -16.15
N ASP A 96 -4.50 -15.96 -15.11
CA ASP A 96 -4.94 -17.34 -14.92
C ASP A 96 -6.45 -17.44 -14.72
N LYS A 97 -7.02 -16.54 -13.92
CA LYS A 97 -8.48 -16.42 -13.75
C LYS A 97 -9.18 -16.08 -15.07
N ALA A 98 -8.61 -15.16 -15.86
CA ALA A 98 -9.16 -14.78 -17.16
C ALA A 98 -9.12 -15.94 -18.16
N THR A 99 -8.02 -16.70 -18.23
CA THR A 99 -7.93 -17.89 -19.07
C THR A 99 -8.91 -18.98 -18.64
N ALA A 100 -9.01 -19.25 -17.34
CA ALA A 100 -9.98 -20.22 -16.82
C ALA A 100 -11.43 -19.82 -17.11
N ALA A 101 -11.76 -18.52 -17.00
CA ALA A 101 -13.07 -17.99 -17.35
C ALA A 101 -13.34 -18.10 -18.86
N ALA A 102 -12.34 -17.79 -19.71
CA ALA A 102 -12.46 -17.93 -21.16
C ALA A 102 -12.70 -19.39 -21.57
N ASP A 103 -11.92 -20.34 -21.02
CA ASP A 103 -12.08 -21.77 -21.29
C ASP A 103 -13.47 -22.27 -20.87
N LYS A 104 -13.97 -21.79 -19.73
CA LYS A 104 -15.33 -22.10 -19.28
C LYS A 104 -16.38 -21.58 -20.25
N ILE A 105 -16.26 -20.33 -20.70
CA ILE A 105 -17.18 -19.73 -21.68
C ILE A 105 -17.18 -20.55 -22.97
N VAL A 106 -16.01 -20.95 -23.48
CA VAL A 106 -15.89 -21.75 -24.70
C VAL A 106 -16.52 -23.14 -24.51
N SER A 107 -16.25 -23.81 -23.40
CA SER A 107 -16.89 -25.09 -23.06
C SER A 107 -18.41 -24.97 -23.01
N ASP A 108 -18.93 -23.94 -22.34
CA ASP A 108 -20.37 -23.73 -22.19
C ASP A 108 -21.02 -23.36 -23.53
N ALA A 109 -20.34 -22.61 -24.39
CA ALA A 109 -20.77 -22.34 -25.76
C ALA A 109 -20.85 -23.64 -26.60
N HIS A 110 -19.85 -24.53 -26.51
CA HIS A 110 -19.90 -25.82 -27.21
C HIS A 110 -21.06 -26.71 -26.73
N LYS A 111 -21.35 -26.71 -25.44
CA LYS A 111 -22.52 -27.41 -24.88
C LYS A 111 -23.82 -26.81 -25.40
N ALA A 112 -23.95 -25.48 -25.41
CA ALA A 112 -25.11 -24.80 -25.95
C ALA A 112 -25.33 -25.14 -27.44
N ILE A 113 -24.28 -25.05 -28.26
CA ILE A 113 -24.34 -25.43 -29.69
C ILE A 113 -24.78 -26.88 -29.88
N THR A 114 -24.28 -27.79 -29.04
CA THR A 114 -24.67 -29.22 -29.12
C THR A 114 -26.14 -29.41 -28.78
N ASN A 115 -26.64 -28.71 -27.75
CA ASN A 115 -28.04 -28.74 -27.37
C ASN A 115 -28.93 -28.14 -28.47
N ASP A 116 -28.55 -27.00 -29.04
CA ASP A 116 -29.27 -26.35 -30.14
C ASP A 116 -29.33 -27.24 -31.38
N LYS A 117 -28.22 -27.90 -31.72
CA LYS A 117 -28.17 -28.88 -32.82
C LYS A 117 -29.14 -30.04 -32.58
N ASN A 118 -29.19 -30.57 -31.35
CA ASN A 118 -30.10 -31.65 -31.00
C ASN A 118 -31.57 -31.21 -31.07
N ALA A 119 -31.87 -30.00 -30.60
CA ALA A 119 -33.20 -29.40 -30.69
C ALA A 119 -33.63 -29.20 -32.15
N ALA A 120 -32.77 -28.61 -32.99
CA ALA A 120 -33.02 -28.44 -34.42
C ALA A 120 -33.21 -29.80 -35.12
N MET A 121 -32.43 -30.82 -34.77
CA MET A 121 -32.61 -32.16 -35.33
C MET A 121 -33.95 -32.80 -34.92
N ALA A 122 -34.40 -32.59 -33.69
CA ALA A 122 -35.71 -33.05 -33.22
C ALA A 122 -36.86 -32.33 -33.95
N GLU A 123 -36.72 -31.02 -34.19
CA GLU A 123 -37.67 -30.23 -34.97
C GLU A 123 -37.74 -30.71 -36.42
N ILE A 124 -36.58 -30.94 -37.07
CA ILE A 124 -36.52 -31.51 -38.43
C ILE A 124 -37.23 -32.87 -38.49
N LYS A 125 -36.96 -33.78 -37.54
CA LYS A 125 -37.63 -35.10 -37.49
C LYS A 125 -39.15 -34.96 -37.40
N THR A 126 -39.62 -34.01 -36.59
CA THR A 126 -41.06 -33.72 -36.43
C THR A 126 -41.67 -33.20 -37.73
N HIS A 127 -41.00 -32.26 -38.42
CA HIS A 127 -41.45 -31.77 -39.72
C HIS A 127 -41.45 -32.86 -40.80
N VAL A 128 -40.42 -33.71 -40.84
CA VAL A 128 -40.34 -34.83 -41.80
C VAL A 128 -41.44 -35.86 -41.53
N ALA A 129 -41.72 -36.19 -40.27
CA ALA A 129 -42.83 -37.09 -39.92
C ALA A 129 -44.18 -36.52 -40.36
N SER A 130 -44.43 -35.22 -40.10
CA SER A 130 -45.64 -34.53 -40.54
C SER A 130 -45.79 -34.51 -42.07
N LEU A 131 -44.72 -34.18 -42.81
CA LEU A 131 -44.69 -34.25 -44.28
C LEU A 131 -44.95 -35.66 -44.80
N SER A 132 -44.37 -36.68 -44.16
CA SER A 132 -44.56 -38.07 -44.56
C SER A 132 -46.01 -38.53 -44.38
N ILE A 133 -46.66 -38.13 -43.27
CA ILE A 133 -48.09 -38.38 -43.03
C ILE A 133 -48.94 -37.67 -44.09
N ALA A 134 -48.66 -36.39 -44.38
CA ALA A 134 -49.40 -35.63 -45.39
C ALA A 134 -49.27 -36.24 -46.80
N ILE A 135 -48.09 -36.75 -47.16
CA ILE A 135 -47.87 -37.47 -48.42
C ILE A 135 -48.65 -38.79 -48.42
N ALA A 136 -48.57 -39.58 -47.35
CA ALA A 136 -49.31 -40.83 -47.23
C ALA A 136 -50.82 -40.61 -47.34
N GLU A 137 -51.37 -39.59 -46.66
CA GLU A 137 -52.77 -39.20 -46.75
C GLU A 137 -53.17 -38.85 -48.18
N LYS A 138 -52.33 -38.08 -48.90
CA LYS A 138 -52.59 -37.72 -50.30
C LYS A 138 -52.56 -38.92 -51.24
N ILE A 139 -51.63 -39.87 -51.04
CA ILE A 139 -51.55 -41.11 -51.82
C ILE A 139 -52.79 -41.97 -51.56
N VAL A 140 -53.13 -42.21 -50.29
CA VAL A 140 -54.33 -42.99 -49.90
C VAL A 140 -55.60 -42.37 -50.46
N LYS A 141 -55.75 -41.04 -50.37
CA LYS A 141 -56.88 -40.32 -50.96
C LYS A 141 -56.94 -40.46 -52.49
N SER A 142 -55.78 -40.50 -53.16
CA SER A 142 -55.73 -40.73 -54.61
C SER A 142 -56.08 -42.17 -55.01
N GLU A 143 -55.62 -43.18 -54.27
CA GLU A 143 -55.94 -44.59 -54.51
C GLU A 143 -57.42 -44.92 -54.23
N LEU A 144 -58.02 -44.25 -53.24
CA LEU A 144 -59.43 -44.38 -52.88
C LEU A 144 -60.38 -43.56 -53.76
N THR A 145 -59.93 -42.98 -54.88
CA THR A 145 -60.80 -42.22 -55.80
C THR A 145 -61.81 -43.11 -56.53
N THR A 146 -61.53 -44.41 -56.66
CA THR A 146 -62.39 -45.36 -57.38
C THR A 146 -63.32 -46.12 -56.43
N SER A 147 -64.61 -46.23 -56.75
CA SER A 147 -65.63 -46.90 -55.91
C SER A 147 -65.29 -48.36 -55.57
N GLU A 148 -64.56 -49.04 -56.45
CA GLU A 148 -64.14 -50.43 -56.28
C GLU A 148 -63.07 -50.59 -55.18
N ASN A 149 -62.11 -49.67 -55.09
CA ASN A 149 -61.08 -49.65 -54.05
C ASN A 149 -61.67 -49.32 -52.67
N GLN A 150 -62.67 -48.42 -52.61
CA GLN A 150 -63.39 -48.11 -51.38
C GLN A 150 -64.18 -49.32 -50.85
N LYS A 151 -64.84 -50.08 -51.74
CA LYS A 151 -65.55 -51.32 -51.36
C LYS A 151 -64.59 -52.40 -50.86
N LYS A 152 -63.41 -52.56 -51.50
CA LYS A 152 -62.37 -53.50 -51.03
C LYS A 152 -61.88 -53.17 -49.62
N LEU A 153 -61.59 -51.90 -49.34
CA LEU A 153 -61.16 -51.46 -48.02
C LEU A 153 -62.26 -51.68 -46.95
N ALA A 154 -63.52 -51.37 -47.28
CA ALA A 154 -64.65 -51.59 -46.38
C ALA A 154 -64.84 -53.07 -46.02
N ASN A 155 -64.68 -53.98 -47.00
CA ASN A 155 -64.76 -55.42 -46.75
C ASN A 155 -63.58 -55.91 -45.89
N GLN A 156 -62.35 -55.43 -46.15
CA GLN A 156 -61.18 -55.81 -45.33
C GLN A 156 -61.31 -55.34 -43.86
N LEU A 157 -61.81 -54.12 -43.63
CA LEU A 157 -62.06 -53.62 -42.27
C LEU A 157 -63.18 -54.40 -41.58
N ALA A 158 -64.21 -54.81 -42.31
CA ALA A 158 -65.27 -55.67 -41.77
C ALA A 158 -64.75 -57.09 -41.41
N ASP A 159 -63.82 -57.63 -42.19
CA ASP A 159 -63.15 -58.89 -41.90
C ASP A 159 -62.21 -58.78 -40.67
N GLU A 160 -61.48 -57.66 -40.50
CA GLU A 160 -60.62 -57.45 -39.32
C GLU A 160 -61.41 -57.27 -38.01
N ILE A 161 -62.55 -56.57 -38.07
CA ILE A 161 -63.44 -56.37 -36.91
C ILE A 161 -64.18 -57.67 -36.55
N SER A 162 -64.42 -58.56 -37.51
CA SER A 162 -65.06 -59.85 -37.24
C SER A 162 -64.08 -60.95 -36.80
N LEU A 163 -62.77 -60.69 -36.87
CA LEU A 163 -61.71 -61.58 -36.38
C LEU A 163 -61.24 -61.28 -34.93
N ASN A 164 -61.75 -60.22 -34.30
CA ASN A 164 -61.63 -59.95 -32.84
C ASN A 164 -63.00 -60.11 -32.16
#